data_AF-A0A534M087-F1
#
_entry.id   AF-A0A534M087-F1
#
_cell.length_a   1.000
_cell.length_b   1.000
_cell.length_c   1.000
_cell.angle_alpha   90.00
_cell.angle_beta   90.00
_cell.angle_gamma   90.00
#
_symmetry.space_group_name_H-M   'P 1'
#
loop_
_entity.id
_entity.type
_entity.pdbx_description
1 polymer ?
#
loop_
_entity_poly.entity_id
_entity_poly.type
_entity_poly.pdbx_seq_one_letter_code
_entity_poly.pdbx_strand_id
1 'polypeptide(L)' 'TIVQNAETIRFVTPDGGALSVGELKADDEVLLRTEEGGRHFGMRIQETVAER' A
#
# COMPACT_ATOMS: atom_id res chain seq x y z
N THR A 1 -7.18 -6.80 -0.15
CA THR A 1 -5.95 -6.04 0.16
C THR A 1 -6.27 -5.03 1.24
N ILE A 2 -5.39 -4.87 2.21
CA ILE A 2 -5.59 -3.99 3.37
C ILE A 2 -4.34 -3.15 3.53
N VAL A 3 -4.52 -1.90 3.95
CA VAL A 3 -3.43 -0.96 4.16
C VAL A 3 -3.59 -0.26 5.49
N GLN A 4 -2.46 0.18 6.05
CA GLN A 4 -2.48 0.98 7.27
C GLN A 4 -3.02 2.37 6.95
N ASN A 5 -3.99 2.84 7.75
CA ASN A 5 -4.49 4.20 7.66
C ASN A 5 -3.53 5.16 8.37
N ALA A 6 -2.60 5.74 7.61
CA ALA A 6 -1.66 6.73 8.09
C ALA A 6 -1.25 7.67 6.94
N GLU A 7 -1.04 8.96 7.26
CA GLU A 7 -0.63 10.00 6.31
C GLU A 7 0.72 9.69 5.63
N THR A 8 1.63 9.02 6.36
CA THR A 8 2.95 8.65 5.86
C THR A 8 2.92 7.47 4.89
N ILE A 9 1.78 6.79 4.76
CA ILE A 9 1.58 5.72 3.77
C ILE A 9 0.89 6.33 2.55
N ARG A 10 1.52 6.17 1.37
CA ARG A 10 1.05 6.78 0.13
C ARG A 10 1.09 5.76 -1.01
N PHE A 11 0.11 5.86 -1.90
CA PHE A 11 0.06 5.14 -3.17
C PHE A 11 0.73 5.94 -4.28
N VAL A 12 1.23 5.23 -5.30
CA VAL A 12 1.69 5.86 -6.55
C VAL A 12 0.50 5.94 -7.49
N THR A 13 0.25 7.13 -8.05
CA THR A 13 -0.82 7.36 -9.03
C THR A 13 -0.32 7.09 -10.46
N PRO A 14 -1.22 6.86 -11.45
CA PRO A 14 -0.82 6.57 -12.83
C PRO A 14 0.05 7.64 -13.51
N ASP A 15 -0.05 8.89 -13.08
CA ASP A 15 0.76 10.03 -13.53
C ASP A 15 2.11 10.17 -12.79
N GLY A 16 2.42 9.24 -11.88
CA GLY A 16 3.67 9.22 -11.10
C GLY A 16 3.63 10.07 -9.83
N GLY A 17 2.47 10.60 -9.46
CA GLY A 17 2.23 11.30 -8.20
C GLY A 17 2.15 10.37 -6.98
N ALA A 18 1.93 10.99 -5.82
CA ALA A 18 1.76 10.29 -4.54
C ALA A 18 0.44 10.70 -3.87
N LEU A 19 -0.42 9.74 -3.57
CA LEU A 19 -1.71 9.93 -2.92
C LEU A 19 -1.70 9.33 -1.51
N SER A 20 -1.96 10.14 -0.49
CA SER A 20 -2.03 9.66 0.91
C SER A 20 -3.19 8.69 1.12
N VAL A 21 -2.98 7.64 1.91
CA VAL A 21 -4.08 6.73 2.30
C VAL A 21 -5.19 7.49 3.04
N GLY A 22 -4.84 8.52 3.82
CA GLY A 22 -5.81 9.33 4.55
C GLY A 22 -6.66 10.26 3.66
N GLU A 23 -6.29 10.43 2.38
CA GLU A 23 -6.98 11.31 1.41
C GLU A 23 -7.71 10.52 0.31
N LEU A 24 -7.64 9.19 0.33
CA LEU A 24 -8.29 8.33 -0.64
C LEU A 24 -9.81 8.52 -0.66
N LYS A 25 -10.37 8.55 -1.86
CA LYS A 25 -11.81 8.51 -2.11
C LYS A 25 -12.16 7.39 -3.07
N ALA A 26 -13.44 7.05 -3.15
CA ALA A 26 -13.95 6.17 -4.19
C ALA A 26 -13.57 6.74 -5.56
N ASP A 27 -13.28 5.83 -6.49
CA ASP A 27 -12.87 6.10 -7.88
C ASP A 27 -11.46 6.70 -8.06
N ASP A 28 -10.64 6.83 -7.01
CA ASP A 28 -9.22 7.12 -7.18
C ASP A 28 -8.47 5.92 -7.80
N GLU A 29 -7.65 6.21 -8.80
CA GLU A 29 -6.78 5.21 -9.44
C GLU A 29 -5.38 5.21 -8.83
N VAL A 30 -4.87 4.01 -8.55
CA VAL A 30 -3.53 3.79 -7.99
C VAL A 30 -2.84 2.62 -8.68
N LEU A 31 -1.51 2.63 -8.67
CA LEU A 31 -0.72 1.53 -9.19
C LEU A 31 -0.58 0.42 -8.14
N LEU A 32 -0.90 -0.81 -8.56
CA LEU A 32 -0.73 -2.02 -7.74
C LEU A 32 0.49 -2.80 -8.21
N ARG A 33 1.35 -3.17 -7.26
CA ARG A 33 2.44 -4.14 -7.48
C ARG A 33 2.24 -5.33 -6.57
N THR A 34 2.07 -6.51 -7.15
CA THR A 34 1.93 -7.77 -6.41
C THR A 34 3.31 -8.38 -6.16
N GLU A 35 3.57 -8.77 -4.91
CA GLU A 35 4.77 -9.53 -4.53
C GLU A 35 4.38 -10.62 -3.53
N GLU A 36 5.17 -11.71 -3.48
CA GLU A 36 5.08 -12.69 -2.39
C GLU A 36 5.91 -12.25 -1.17
N GLY A 37 5.34 -12.47 0.01
CA GLY A 37 5.95 -12.12 1.31
C GLY A 37 5.80 -10.65 1.69
N GLY A 38 6.37 -10.29 2.84
CA GLY A 38 6.35 -8.94 3.40
C GLY A 38 7.74 -8.30 3.43
N ARG A 39 7.83 -7.09 4.00
CA ARG A 39 9.11 -6.43 4.27
C ARG A 39 9.16 -5.87 5.69
N HIS A 40 10.27 -6.11 6.37
CA HIS A 40 10.58 -5.51 7.67
C HIS A 40 11.84 -4.65 7.53
N PHE A 41 11.72 -3.35 7.75
CA PHE A 41 12.80 -2.38 7.48
C PHE A 41 13.43 -2.53 6.08
N GLY A 42 12.61 -2.79 5.06
CA GLY A 42 13.04 -2.98 3.67
C GLY A 42 13.54 -4.39 3.32
N MET A 43 13.88 -5.22 4.31
CA MET A 43 14.31 -6.60 4.07
C MET A 43 13.12 -7.51 3.79
N ARG A 44 13.23 -8.35 2.75
CA ARG A 44 12.19 -9.33 2.41
C ARG A 44 12.08 -10.38 3.51
N ILE A 45 10.86 -10.66 3.94
CA ILE A 45 10.54 -11.71 4.90
C ILE A 45 9.41 -12.60 4.37
N GLN A 46 9.38 -13.85 4.82
CA GLN A 46 8.17 -14.67 4.71
C GLN A 46 7.19 -14.19 5.78
N GLU A 47 6.04 -13.67 5.35
CA GLU A 47 5.00 -13.14 6.22
C GLU A 47 3.65 -13.73 5.83
N THR A 48 2.73 -13.81 6.78
CA THR A 48 1.33 -14.19 6.54
C THR A 48 0.43 -13.20 7.27
N VAL A 49 -0.57 -12.67 6.57
CA VAL A 49 -1.59 -11.78 7.15
C VAL A 49 -2.86 -12.59 7.38
N ALA A 50 -3.37 -12.61 8.60
CA ALA A 50 -4.66 -13.20 8.95
C ALA A 50 -5.61 -12.08 9.40
N GLU A 51 -6.72 -11.92 8.69
CA GLU A 51 -7.79 -11.00 9.07
C GLU A 51 -8.97 -11.72 9.72
N ARG A 52 -9.70 -11.02 10.59
CA ARG A 52 -10.93 -11.48 11.23
C ARG A 52 -12.06 -10.50 10.94
#